data_AF-A0A3A8JLU6-F1
#
_entry.id   AF-A0A3A8JLU6-F1
#
_cell.length_a   1.000
_cell.length_b   1.000
_cell.length_c   1.000
_cell.angle_alpha   90.00
_cell.angle_beta   90.00
_cell.angle_gamma   90.00
#
_symmetry.space_group_name_H-M   'P 1'
#
loop_
_entity.id
_entity.type
_entity.pdbx_description
1 polymer ?
#
loop_
_entity_poly.entity_id
_entity_poly.type
_entity_poly.pdbx_seq_one_letter_code
_entity_poly.pdbx_strand_id
1 'polypeptide(L)'
;MPPTFVPLAGKNAAVTLEELLPQILQAPPRQQHYLRVSTLYRRMAIAGLLSTADPSTFFPNLFKSGRAFLHFLQSAPDSEKLTSRSEPFFDAIACRDDAGAAELAKHSRRTLATGKEYEEDFFYVRFLMDRFFVESSEDSAQHWLDAWAALAPDDFRLAVCTALDGRDPRAFESALATAIAELQARTEALRARDALSADDAATFAHVSTEVLAWLELAERVGLPVERDSPLAPGLARQFREMRLPSPDSWRTVEPARAFEKPPVRP
;
A
#
# COMPACT_ATOMS: atom_id res chain seq x y z
N MET A 1 -24.74 2.69 -6.51
CA MET A 1 -24.15 2.13 -7.77
C MET A 1 -24.23 0.60 -7.74
N PRO A 2 -24.48 -0.14 -8.84
CA PRO A 2 -24.45 -1.61 -8.81
C PRO A 2 -23.03 -2.13 -8.51
N PRO A 3 -22.87 -3.18 -7.69
CA PRO A 3 -21.55 -3.69 -7.31
C PRO A 3 -20.82 -4.26 -8.53
N THR A 4 -19.56 -3.83 -8.73
CA THR A 4 -18.66 -4.49 -9.69
C THR A 4 -18.25 -5.85 -9.13
N PHE A 5 -18.28 -6.87 -9.98
CA PHE A 5 -17.79 -8.20 -9.62
C PHE A 5 -16.25 -8.20 -9.54
N VAL A 6 -15.66 -8.86 -8.54
CA VAL A 6 -14.21 -8.78 -8.23
C VAL A 6 -13.29 -9.05 -9.44
N PRO A 7 -13.49 -10.13 -10.24
CA PRO A 7 -12.75 -10.32 -11.49
C PRO A 7 -12.83 -9.18 -12.49
N LEU A 8 -13.98 -8.49 -12.57
CA LEU A 8 -14.15 -7.35 -13.47
C LEU A 8 -13.32 -6.15 -12.98
N ALA A 9 -13.27 -5.89 -11.67
CA ALA A 9 -12.41 -4.84 -11.10
C ALA A 9 -10.91 -5.09 -11.39
N GLY A 10 -10.47 -6.35 -11.27
CA GLY A 10 -9.11 -6.76 -11.64
C GLY A 10 -8.83 -6.57 -13.13
N LYS A 11 -9.76 -6.98 -14.01
CA LYS A 11 -9.63 -6.80 -15.46
C LYS A 11 -9.63 -5.33 -15.87
N ASN A 12 -10.51 -4.50 -15.29
CA ASN A 12 -10.54 -3.06 -15.52
C ASN A 12 -9.20 -2.42 -15.16
N ALA A 13 -8.61 -2.83 -14.03
CA ALA A 13 -7.30 -2.36 -13.61
C ALA A 13 -6.20 -2.74 -14.62
N ALA A 14 -6.17 -4.00 -15.06
CA ALA A 14 -5.18 -4.49 -16.02
C ALA A 14 -5.28 -3.78 -17.38
N VAL A 15 -6.49 -3.64 -17.93
CA VAL A 15 -6.73 -2.93 -19.20
C VAL A 15 -6.35 -1.45 -19.09
N THR A 16 -6.75 -0.79 -18.00
CA THR A 16 -6.37 0.62 -17.76
C THR A 16 -4.85 0.77 -17.67
N LEU A 17 -4.17 -0.16 -17.01
CA LEU A 17 -2.72 -0.11 -16.84
C LEU A 17 -2.00 -0.34 -18.17
N GLU A 18 -2.47 -1.30 -18.98
CA GLU A 18 -1.97 -1.57 -20.35
C GLU A 18 -2.02 -0.31 -21.23
N GLU A 19 -3.10 0.48 -21.13
CA GLU A 19 -3.28 1.72 -21.90
C GLU A 19 -2.44 2.90 -21.39
N LEU A 20 -2.34 3.07 -20.07
CA LEU A 20 -1.72 4.24 -19.45
C LEU A 20 -0.20 4.13 -19.35
N LEU A 21 0.33 2.93 -19.08
CA LEU A 21 1.73 2.75 -18.74
C LEU A 21 2.70 3.27 -19.84
N PRO A 22 2.48 3.00 -21.15
CA PRO A 22 3.37 3.53 -22.20
C PRO A 22 3.44 5.06 -22.21
N GLN A 23 2.33 5.74 -21.93
CA GLN A 23 2.26 7.19 -21.89
C GLN A 23 2.99 7.76 -20.67
N ILE A 24 2.82 7.11 -19.51
CA ILE A 24 3.49 7.50 -18.27
C ILE A 24 5.01 7.37 -18.40
N LEU A 25 5.50 6.30 -19.04
CA LEU A 25 6.94 6.08 -19.26
C LEU A 25 7.59 7.10 -20.21
N GLN A 26 6.79 7.79 -21.04
CA GLN A 26 7.27 8.83 -21.96
C GLN A 26 7.11 10.25 -21.42
N ALA A 27 6.29 10.43 -20.38
CA ALA A 27 6.02 11.72 -19.78
C ALA A 27 7.05 12.08 -18.70
N PRO A 28 7.25 13.38 -18.40
CA PRO A 28 7.96 13.79 -17.20
C PRO A 28 7.35 13.15 -15.94
N PRO A 29 8.16 12.68 -14.99
CA PRO A 29 7.67 11.94 -13.84
C PRO A 29 6.84 12.86 -12.94
N ARG A 30 5.60 12.45 -12.66
CA ARG A 30 4.67 13.12 -11.73
C ARG A 30 4.13 12.12 -10.74
N GLN A 31 4.07 12.49 -9.47
CA GLN A 31 3.66 11.58 -8.40
C GLN A 31 2.28 10.96 -8.65
N GLN A 32 1.32 11.78 -9.08
CA GLN A 32 -0.05 11.31 -9.36
C GLN A 32 -0.11 10.19 -10.41
N HIS A 33 0.79 10.18 -11.40
CA HIS A 33 0.80 9.17 -12.45
C HIS A 33 1.30 7.83 -11.90
N TYR A 34 2.37 7.86 -11.11
CA TYR A 34 2.93 6.66 -10.51
C TYR A 34 2.08 6.13 -9.36
N LEU A 35 1.43 7.00 -8.58
CA LEU A 35 0.39 6.58 -7.65
C LEU A 35 -0.75 5.87 -8.37
N ARG A 36 -1.17 6.36 -9.54
CA ARG A 36 -2.20 5.67 -10.34
C ARG A 36 -1.73 4.29 -10.80
N VAL A 37 -0.49 4.16 -11.28
CA VAL A 37 0.11 2.86 -11.66
C VAL A 37 0.12 1.90 -10.46
N SER A 38 0.61 2.37 -9.32
CA SER A 38 0.63 1.62 -8.06
C SER A 38 -0.76 1.17 -7.62
N THR A 39 -1.76 2.06 -7.66
CA THR A 39 -3.16 1.71 -7.38
C THR A 39 -3.69 0.62 -8.30
N LEU A 40 -3.36 0.66 -9.59
CA LEU A 40 -3.82 -0.35 -10.56
C LEU A 40 -3.18 -1.72 -10.27
N TYR A 41 -1.87 -1.76 -10.00
CA TYR A 41 -1.20 -2.99 -9.57
C TYR A 41 -1.77 -3.53 -8.26
N ARG A 42 -1.97 -2.68 -7.25
CA ARG A 42 -2.60 -3.07 -5.98
C ARG A 42 -4.00 -3.63 -6.18
N ARG A 43 -4.80 -3.03 -7.07
CA ARG A 43 -6.13 -3.53 -7.39
C ARG A 43 -6.08 -4.90 -8.07
N MET A 44 -5.16 -5.10 -9.01
CA MET A 44 -4.93 -6.42 -9.63
C MET A 44 -4.51 -7.46 -8.58
N ALA A 45 -3.64 -7.09 -7.64
CA ALA A 45 -3.22 -7.96 -6.54
C ALA A 45 -4.43 -8.43 -5.71
N ILE A 46 -5.22 -7.47 -5.20
CA ILE A 46 -6.35 -7.74 -4.32
C ILE A 46 -7.46 -8.49 -5.07
N ALA A 47 -7.76 -8.10 -6.31
CA ALA A 47 -8.76 -8.78 -7.12
C ALA A 47 -8.36 -10.23 -7.40
N GLY A 48 -7.07 -10.49 -7.70
CA GLY A 48 -6.53 -11.85 -7.86
C GLY A 48 -6.74 -12.67 -6.59
N LEU A 49 -6.24 -12.18 -5.47
CA LEU A 49 -6.36 -12.85 -4.16
C LEU A 49 -7.82 -13.19 -3.80
N LEU A 50 -8.72 -12.22 -3.93
CA LEU A 50 -10.13 -12.39 -3.58
C LEU A 50 -10.89 -13.31 -4.56
N SER A 51 -10.45 -13.40 -5.82
CA SER A 51 -11.11 -14.23 -6.83
C SER A 51 -10.68 -15.68 -6.80
N THR A 52 -9.41 -15.95 -6.46
CA THR A 52 -8.81 -17.29 -6.54
C THR A 52 -8.51 -17.92 -5.19
N ALA A 53 -8.52 -17.12 -4.11
CA ALA A 53 -7.99 -17.51 -2.80
C ALA A 53 -6.52 -17.98 -2.88
N ASP A 54 -5.75 -17.46 -3.84
CA ASP A 54 -4.36 -17.82 -4.10
C ASP A 54 -3.48 -16.54 -4.11
N PRO A 55 -2.44 -16.46 -3.25
CA PRO A 55 -1.55 -15.31 -3.18
C PRO A 55 -0.52 -15.22 -4.33
N SER A 56 -0.48 -16.18 -5.26
CA SER A 56 0.51 -16.26 -6.34
C SER A 56 0.63 -14.99 -7.18
N THR A 57 -0.49 -14.27 -7.40
CA THR A 57 -0.52 -12.99 -8.14
C THR A 57 -0.57 -11.77 -7.22
N PHE A 58 -0.78 -11.96 -5.92
CA PHE A 58 -0.90 -10.88 -4.95
C PHE A 58 0.45 -10.17 -4.75
N PHE A 59 1.45 -10.90 -4.25
CA PHE A 59 2.77 -10.32 -3.94
C PHE A 59 3.51 -9.76 -5.16
N PRO A 60 3.54 -10.42 -6.34
CA PRO A 60 4.21 -9.84 -7.51
C PRO A 60 3.63 -8.49 -7.94
N ASN A 61 2.32 -8.30 -7.79
CA ASN A 61 1.68 -7.04 -8.15
C ASN A 61 1.93 -5.95 -7.08
N LEU A 62 1.92 -6.27 -5.79
CA LEU A 62 2.34 -5.33 -4.75
C LEU A 62 3.80 -4.89 -4.92
N PHE A 63 4.68 -5.83 -5.26
CA PHE A 63 6.07 -5.54 -5.59
C PHE A 63 6.19 -4.58 -6.78
N LYS A 64 5.46 -4.83 -7.87
CA LYS A 64 5.43 -3.91 -9.03
C LYS A 64 4.91 -2.51 -8.66
N SER A 65 3.93 -2.43 -7.76
CA SER A 65 3.44 -1.16 -7.22
C SER A 65 4.57 -0.37 -6.53
N GLY A 66 5.32 -1.01 -5.64
CA GLY A 66 6.47 -0.40 -4.96
C GLY A 66 7.57 0.02 -5.92
N ARG A 67 7.93 -0.83 -6.90
CA ARG A 67 9.00 -0.55 -7.87
C ARG A 67 8.67 0.57 -8.85
N ALA A 68 7.41 0.67 -9.29
CA ALA A 68 6.96 1.80 -10.10
C ALA A 68 7.11 3.12 -9.33
N PHE A 69 6.69 3.15 -8.06
CA PHE A 69 6.80 4.36 -7.25
C PHE A 69 8.25 4.71 -6.88
N LEU A 70 9.10 3.72 -6.64
CA LEU A 70 10.53 3.93 -6.43
C LEU A 70 11.19 4.58 -7.65
N HIS A 71 10.83 4.14 -8.87
CA HIS A 71 11.32 4.77 -10.08
C HIS A 71 10.93 6.26 -10.16
N PHE A 72 9.70 6.61 -9.76
CA PHE A 72 9.30 8.02 -9.62
C PHE A 72 10.19 8.77 -8.62
N LEU A 73 10.37 8.23 -7.41
CA LEU A 73 11.17 8.89 -6.37
C LEU A 73 12.64 9.09 -6.79
N GLN A 74 13.19 8.21 -7.62
CA GLN A 74 14.56 8.31 -8.13
C GLN A 74 14.71 9.28 -9.30
N SER A 75 13.65 9.52 -10.08
CA SER A 75 13.71 10.30 -11.32
C SER A 75 13.10 11.71 -11.21
N ALA A 76 12.15 11.92 -10.28
CA ALA A 76 11.44 13.17 -10.15
C ALA A 76 12.22 14.21 -9.32
N PRO A 77 12.07 15.51 -9.64
CA PRO A 77 12.59 16.57 -8.78
C PRO A 77 11.88 16.56 -7.42
N ASP A 78 12.56 16.99 -6.37
CA ASP A 78 12.03 16.96 -4.99
C ASP A 78 10.73 17.76 -4.83
N SER A 79 10.52 18.79 -5.65
CA SER A 79 9.30 19.61 -5.67
C SER A 79 8.02 18.86 -6.07
N GLU A 80 8.16 17.72 -6.74
CA GLU A 80 7.06 16.83 -7.14
C GLU A 80 6.75 15.76 -6.09
N LYS A 81 7.59 15.61 -5.06
CA LYS A 81 7.47 14.56 -4.04
C LYS A 81 6.71 15.05 -2.82
N LEU A 82 5.67 14.30 -2.44
CA LEU A 82 4.90 14.43 -1.21
C LEU A 82 5.01 13.11 -0.44
N THR A 83 5.69 13.12 0.71
CA THR A 83 5.97 11.89 1.47
C THR A 83 4.69 11.30 2.08
N SER A 84 3.75 12.16 2.48
CA SER A 84 2.38 11.77 2.89
C SER A 84 1.67 10.84 1.90
N ARG A 85 1.97 10.95 0.60
CA ARG A 85 1.36 10.15 -0.47
C ARG A 85 2.28 9.04 -0.95
N SER A 86 2.67 8.18 -0.02
CA SER A 86 3.55 7.04 -0.26
C SER A 86 2.85 5.72 0.01
N GLU A 87 1.58 5.57 -0.36
CA GLU A 87 0.86 4.28 -0.23
C GLU A 87 1.62 3.07 -0.81
N PRO A 88 2.43 3.20 -1.90
CA PRO A 88 3.26 2.10 -2.40
C PRO A 88 4.36 1.63 -1.44
N PHE A 89 4.70 2.42 -0.42
CA PHE A 89 5.56 1.98 0.69
C PHE A 89 4.91 0.85 1.49
N PHE A 90 3.61 0.96 1.80
CA PHE A 90 2.87 -0.12 2.46
C PHE A 90 2.79 -1.37 1.59
N ASP A 91 2.68 -1.22 0.26
CA ASP A 91 2.69 -2.36 -0.65
C ASP A 91 4.02 -3.12 -0.58
N ALA A 92 5.15 -2.40 -0.53
CA ALA A 92 6.48 -3.01 -0.40
C ALA A 92 6.64 -3.76 0.94
N ILE A 93 6.15 -3.20 2.04
CA ILE A 93 6.16 -3.87 3.35
C ILE A 93 5.27 -5.11 3.33
N ALA A 94 4.04 -4.99 2.82
CA ALA A 94 3.06 -6.06 2.78
C ALA A 94 3.52 -7.27 1.92
N CYS A 95 4.40 -7.05 0.93
CA CYS A 95 5.04 -8.12 0.17
C CYS A 95 6.48 -8.45 0.61
N ARG A 96 6.90 -8.02 1.81
CA ARG A 96 8.24 -8.26 2.38
C ARG A 96 9.39 -7.87 1.45
N ASP A 97 9.21 -6.84 0.64
CA ASP A 97 10.26 -6.24 -0.18
C ASP A 97 11.06 -5.24 0.65
N ASP A 98 11.84 -5.73 1.62
CA ASP A 98 12.58 -4.88 2.57
C ASP A 98 13.58 -3.95 1.88
N ALA A 99 14.25 -4.45 0.84
CA ALA A 99 15.15 -3.65 0.01
C ALA A 99 14.39 -2.55 -0.73
N GLY A 100 13.20 -2.84 -1.25
CA GLY A 100 12.33 -1.84 -1.87
C GLY A 100 11.84 -0.80 -0.88
N ALA A 101 11.35 -1.21 0.29
CA ALA A 101 10.88 -0.32 1.34
C ALA A 101 12.00 0.60 1.86
N ALA A 102 13.23 0.10 2.02
CA ALA A 102 14.41 0.90 2.37
C ALA A 102 14.76 1.95 1.30
N GLU A 103 14.77 1.57 0.03
CA GLU A 103 15.03 2.52 -1.05
C GLU A 103 13.91 3.56 -1.20
N LEU A 104 12.65 3.19 -0.98
CA LEU A 104 11.53 4.12 -0.89
C LEU A 104 11.76 5.12 0.25
N ALA A 105 12.06 4.65 1.47
CA ALA A 105 12.32 5.49 2.63
C ALA A 105 13.46 6.50 2.43
N LYS A 106 14.53 6.05 1.76
CA LYS A 106 15.72 6.83 1.42
C LYS A 106 15.45 7.92 0.38
N HIS A 107 14.65 7.63 -0.65
CA HIS A 107 14.39 8.55 -1.76
C HIS A 107 13.16 9.45 -1.57
N SER A 108 12.32 9.14 -0.58
CA SER A 108 11.24 10.01 -0.11
C SER A 108 11.78 11.31 0.48
N ARG A 109 11.01 12.38 0.33
CA ARG A 109 11.34 13.70 0.84
C ARG A 109 11.41 13.67 2.37
N ARG A 110 12.43 14.31 2.96
CA ARG A 110 12.63 14.38 4.42
C ARG A 110 12.03 15.63 5.07
N THR A 111 11.53 16.56 4.28
CA THR A 111 10.94 17.82 4.74
C THR A 111 9.48 17.89 4.35
N LEU A 112 8.66 18.45 5.23
CA LEU A 112 7.26 18.73 4.94
C LEU A 112 7.14 19.67 3.73
N ALA A 113 6.29 19.30 2.79
CA ALA A 113 5.85 20.15 1.70
C ALA A 113 4.72 21.08 2.17
N THR A 114 5.07 22.14 2.92
CA THR A 114 4.10 23.09 3.50
C THR A 114 3.09 23.59 2.46
N GLY A 115 1.80 23.48 2.80
CA GLY A 115 0.70 23.88 1.93
C GLY A 115 0.37 22.88 0.80
N LYS A 116 1.07 21.74 0.71
CA LYS A 116 0.81 20.68 -0.26
C LYS A 116 0.45 19.33 0.36
N GLU A 117 0.85 19.09 1.60
CA GLU A 117 0.49 17.87 2.33
C GLU A 117 0.00 18.18 3.75
N TYR A 118 -0.84 17.30 4.27
CA TYR A 118 -1.24 17.29 5.67
C TYR A 118 -0.07 16.86 6.54
N GLU A 119 0.11 17.53 7.68
CA GLU A 119 1.27 17.34 8.55
C GLU A 119 1.24 15.97 9.22
N GLU A 120 0.07 15.54 9.70
CA GLU A 120 -0.15 14.24 10.33
C GLU A 120 0.16 13.08 9.38
N ASP A 121 -0.22 13.18 8.09
CA ASP A 121 0.08 12.16 7.09
C ASP A 121 1.59 12.10 6.77
N PHE A 122 2.24 13.27 6.74
CA PHE A 122 3.68 13.35 6.56
C PHE A 122 4.41 12.70 7.75
N PHE A 123 4.06 13.06 8.98
CA PHE A 123 4.69 12.51 10.18
C PHE A 123 4.49 11.00 10.29
N TYR A 124 3.29 10.52 10.02
CA TYR A 124 2.98 9.10 10.02
C TYR A 124 3.90 8.30 9.09
N VAL A 125 3.97 8.69 7.82
CA VAL A 125 4.81 7.98 6.84
C VAL A 125 6.29 8.12 7.17
N ARG A 126 6.72 9.33 7.58
CA ARG A 126 8.13 9.59 7.88
C ARG A 126 8.60 8.84 9.13
N PHE A 127 7.77 8.75 10.16
CA PHE A 127 8.02 7.92 11.32
C PHE A 127 8.29 6.46 10.91
N LEU A 128 7.39 5.84 10.14
CA LEU A 128 7.57 4.44 9.73
C LEU A 128 8.82 4.24 8.87
N MET A 129 9.12 5.18 7.96
CA MET A 129 10.33 5.13 7.14
C MET A 129 11.59 5.22 7.99
N ASP A 130 11.69 6.22 8.87
CA ASP A 130 12.89 6.42 9.70
C ASP A 130 13.05 5.31 10.76
N ARG A 131 11.96 4.86 11.38
CA ARG A 131 12.01 3.88 12.47
C ARG A 131 12.43 2.48 12.02
N PHE A 132 12.01 2.06 10.83
CA PHE A 132 12.09 0.66 10.38
C PHE A 132 13.00 0.43 9.18
N PHE A 133 13.36 1.47 8.43
CA PHE A 133 14.00 1.32 7.11
C PHE A 133 15.15 2.28 6.81
N VAL A 134 15.34 3.32 7.63
CA VAL A 134 16.56 4.13 7.58
C VAL A 134 17.48 3.65 8.69
N GLU A 135 18.75 3.43 8.36
CA GLU A 135 19.79 3.19 9.36
C GLU A 135 20.00 4.47 10.17
N SER A 136 19.20 4.65 11.19
CA SER A 136 19.30 5.77 12.11
C SER A 136 19.13 5.26 13.54
N SER A 137 19.73 5.98 14.49
CA SER A 137 19.65 5.63 15.92
C SER A 137 18.19 5.52 16.36
N GLU A 138 17.89 4.71 17.39
CA GLU A 138 16.50 4.57 17.89
C GLU A 138 15.87 5.95 18.19
N ASP A 139 16.65 6.90 18.71
CA ASP A 139 16.22 8.28 18.99
C ASP A 139 15.82 9.11 17.76
N SER A 140 16.22 8.69 16.57
CA SER A 140 16.08 9.50 15.35
C SER A 140 14.65 9.59 14.82
N ALA A 141 13.77 8.63 15.14
CA ALA A 141 12.38 8.62 14.65
C ALA A 141 11.39 9.22 15.67
N GLN A 142 11.77 9.29 16.95
CA GLN A 142 10.89 9.72 18.04
C GLN A 142 10.35 11.14 17.84
N HIS A 143 11.17 12.05 17.31
CA HIS A 143 10.73 13.42 17.06
C HIS A 143 9.52 13.53 16.12
N TRP A 144 9.32 12.57 15.20
CA TRP A 144 8.12 12.52 14.36
C TRP A 144 6.88 12.13 15.16
N LEU A 145 7.00 11.13 16.05
CA LEU A 145 5.90 10.74 16.95
C LEU A 145 5.52 11.89 17.88
N ASP A 146 6.50 12.56 18.48
CA ASP A 146 6.25 13.66 19.42
C ASP A 146 5.55 14.84 18.73
N ALA A 147 6.02 15.22 17.53
CA ALA A 147 5.40 16.28 16.73
C ALA A 147 3.98 15.90 16.29
N TRP A 148 3.76 14.64 15.91
CA TRP A 148 2.46 14.14 15.52
C TRP A 148 1.48 14.09 16.70
N ALA A 149 1.92 13.61 17.86
CA ALA A 149 1.10 13.55 19.07
C ALA A 149 0.68 14.94 19.55
N ALA A 150 1.54 15.95 19.39
CA ALA A 150 1.19 17.33 19.69
C ALA A 150 0.15 17.93 18.73
N LEU A 151 0.15 17.50 17.47
CA LEU A 151 -0.73 18.00 16.42
C LEU A 151 -2.10 17.30 16.41
N ALA A 152 -2.11 15.98 16.45
CA ALA A 152 -3.28 15.13 16.22
C ALA A 152 -3.30 13.94 17.21
N PRO A 153 -3.52 14.19 18.51
CA PRO A 153 -3.46 13.14 19.54
C PRO A 153 -4.52 12.04 19.36
N ASP A 154 -5.62 12.34 18.65
CA ASP A 154 -6.73 11.42 18.41
C ASP A 154 -6.60 10.62 17.10
N ASP A 155 -5.50 10.76 16.34
CA ASP A 155 -5.28 9.96 15.12
C ASP A 155 -5.05 8.50 15.47
N PHE A 156 -5.93 7.59 15.02
CA PHE A 156 -5.79 6.16 15.32
C PHE A 156 -4.45 5.57 14.85
N ARG A 157 -3.83 6.13 13.80
CA ARG A 157 -2.54 5.65 13.29
C ARG A 157 -1.42 5.96 14.28
N LEU A 158 -1.55 7.04 15.06
CA LEU A 158 -0.58 7.41 16.09
C LEU A 158 -0.53 6.35 17.18
N ALA A 159 -1.69 5.85 17.61
CA ALA A 159 -1.77 4.79 18.61
C ALA A 159 -1.10 3.49 18.11
N VAL A 160 -1.32 3.12 16.85
CA VAL A 160 -0.66 1.95 16.23
C VAL A 160 0.85 2.14 16.21
N CYS A 161 1.33 3.30 15.76
CA CYS A 161 2.76 3.60 15.65
C CYS A 161 3.45 3.66 17.02
N THR A 162 2.80 4.27 18.02
CA THR A 162 3.29 4.32 19.40
C THR A 162 3.43 2.92 19.99
N ALA A 163 2.44 2.05 19.77
CA ALA A 163 2.48 0.68 20.26
C ALA A 163 3.55 -0.17 19.56
N LEU A 164 3.75 0.03 18.26
CA LEU A 164 4.84 -0.59 17.49
C LEU A 164 6.21 -0.16 18.02
N ASP A 165 6.40 1.13 18.29
CA ASP A 165 7.67 1.68 18.77
C ASP A 165 8.01 1.15 20.18
N GLY A 166 7.04 1.20 21.08
CA GLY A 166 7.16 0.68 22.45
C GLY A 166 7.19 -0.83 22.56
N ARG A 167 6.95 -1.56 21.45
CA ARG A 167 6.84 -3.03 21.40
C ARG A 167 5.88 -3.58 22.45
N ASP A 168 4.74 -2.92 22.64
CA ASP A 168 3.70 -3.35 23.58
C ASP A 168 2.62 -4.17 22.86
N PRO A 169 2.53 -5.49 23.11
CA PRO A 169 1.56 -6.35 22.43
C PRO A 169 0.10 -5.95 22.67
N ARG A 170 -0.24 -5.56 23.90
CA ARG A 170 -1.63 -5.26 24.27
C ARG A 170 -2.05 -3.91 23.70
N ALA A 171 -1.16 -2.92 23.77
CA ALA A 171 -1.41 -1.63 23.15
C ALA A 171 -1.55 -1.78 21.62
N PHE A 172 -0.72 -2.61 20.99
CA PHE A 172 -0.77 -2.82 19.55
C PHE A 172 -2.06 -3.50 19.11
N GLU A 173 -2.46 -4.59 19.78
CA GLU A 173 -3.71 -5.30 19.51
C GLU A 173 -4.92 -4.36 19.62
N SER A 174 -4.99 -3.58 20.71
CA SER A 174 -6.08 -2.61 20.91
C SER A 174 -6.07 -1.49 19.88
N ALA A 175 -4.90 -0.94 19.55
CA ALA A 175 -4.78 0.15 18.58
C ALA A 175 -5.12 -0.34 17.16
N LEU A 176 -4.68 -1.54 16.79
CA LEU A 176 -4.99 -2.16 15.50
C LEU A 176 -6.49 -2.40 15.33
N ALA A 177 -7.17 -2.92 16.36
CA ALA A 177 -8.61 -3.13 16.33
C ALA A 177 -9.37 -1.81 16.10
N THR A 178 -8.99 -0.74 16.80
CA THR A 178 -9.56 0.60 16.60
C THR A 178 -9.28 1.11 15.19
N ALA A 179 -8.04 1.00 14.70
CA ALA A 179 -7.67 1.45 13.37
C ALA A 179 -8.47 0.73 12.26
N ILE A 180 -8.65 -0.59 12.38
CA ILE A 180 -9.46 -1.38 11.45
C ILE A 180 -10.92 -0.91 11.48
N ALA A 181 -11.50 -0.68 12.66
CA ALA A 181 -12.87 -0.21 12.80
C ALA A 181 -13.05 1.18 12.14
N GLU A 182 -12.09 2.08 12.32
CA GLU A 182 -12.07 3.40 11.67
C GLU A 182 -11.99 3.31 10.14
N LEU A 183 -11.11 2.44 9.60
CA LEU A 183 -11.00 2.21 8.16
C LEU A 183 -12.30 1.62 7.57
N GLN A 184 -12.95 0.70 8.27
CA GLN A 184 -14.24 0.14 7.87
C GLN A 184 -15.35 1.19 7.92
N ALA A 185 -15.41 2.00 8.98
CA ALA A 185 -16.37 3.09 9.13
C ALA A 185 -16.21 4.14 8.02
N ARG A 186 -14.97 4.52 7.68
CA ARG A 186 -14.66 5.40 6.55
C ARG A 186 -15.14 4.82 5.22
N THR A 187 -14.90 3.53 4.99
CA THR A 187 -15.35 2.82 3.78
C THR A 187 -16.88 2.80 3.67
N GLU A 188 -17.57 2.53 4.78
CA GLU A 188 -19.04 2.54 4.82
C GLU A 188 -19.60 3.95 4.61
N ALA A 189 -18.98 4.98 5.20
CA ALA A 189 -19.37 6.36 4.97
C ALA A 189 -19.22 6.79 3.50
N LEU A 190 -18.16 6.34 2.81
CA LEU A 190 -17.99 6.56 1.37
C LEU A 190 -19.06 5.82 0.56
N ARG A 191 -19.40 4.59 0.95
CA ARG A 191 -20.46 3.80 0.32
C ARG A 191 -21.83 4.46 0.47
N ALA A 192 -22.17 4.90 1.68
CA ALA A 192 -23.44 5.57 1.97
C ALA A 192 -23.64 6.89 1.22
N ARG A 193 -22.53 7.53 0.80
CA ARG A 193 -22.54 8.77 0.01
C ARG A 193 -22.38 8.54 -1.50
N ASP A 194 -22.43 7.30 -1.97
CA ASP A 194 -22.12 6.90 -3.36
C ASP A 194 -20.75 7.46 -3.86
N ALA A 195 -19.80 7.69 -2.95
CA ALA A 195 -18.48 8.22 -3.22
C ALA A 195 -17.41 7.12 -3.39
N LEU A 196 -17.75 5.87 -3.05
CA LEU A 196 -16.89 4.71 -3.26
C LEU A 196 -17.06 4.19 -4.68
N SER A 197 -15.96 4.12 -5.44
CA SER A 197 -16.02 3.55 -6.79
C SER A 197 -16.38 2.06 -6.72
N ALA A 198 -17.07 1.54 -7.73
CA ALA A 198 -17.47 0.13 -7.75
C ALA A 198 -16.25 -0.83 -7.72
N ASP A 199 -15.14 -0.42 -8.35
CA ASP A 199 -13.88 -1.16 -8.31
C ASP A 199 -13.27 -1.20 -6.89
N ASP A 200 -13.29 -0.07 -6.16
CA ASP A 200 -12.79 -0.01 -4.77
C ASP A 200 -13.70 -0.78 -3.81
N ALA A 201 -15.01 -0.69 -4.01
CA ALA A 201 -16.00 -1.46 -3.26
C ALA A 201 -15.79 -2.97 -3.41
N ALA A 202 -15.33 -3.42 -4.57
CA ALA A 202 -15.03 -4.83 -4.86
C ALA A 202 -13.62 -5.26 -4.39
N THR A 203 -12.74 -4.32 -4.05
CA THR A 203 -11.32 -4.62 -3.77
C THR A 203 -10.85 -4.00 -2.45
N PHE A 204 -10.49 -2.72 -2.45
CA PHE A 204 -9.89 -2.03 -1.30
C PHE A 204 -10.79 -2.00 -0.05
N ALA A 205 -12.11 -2.18 -0.20
CA ALA A 205 -13.03 -2.34 0.92
C ALA A 205 -12.81 -3.64 1.73
N HIS A 206 -12.05 -4.59 1.21
CA HIS A 206 -11.87 -5.93 1.80
C HIS A 206 -10.43 -6.23 2.21
N VAL A 207 -9.44 -5.55 1.62
CA VAL A 207 -8.02 -5.75 1.90
C VAL A 207 -7.31 -4.39 1.93
N SER A 208 -6.62 -4.11 3.03
CA SER A 208 -5.82 -2.91 3.24
C SER A 208 -4.33 -3.27 3.30
N THR A 209 -3.55 -2.74 2.36
CA THR A 209 -2.09 -2.92 2.40
C THR A 209 -1.43 -2.17 3.55
N GLU A 210 -2.08 -1.13 4.07
CA GLU A 210 -1.65 -0.43 5.30
C GLU A 210 -1.77 -1.33 6.53
N VAL A 211 -2.91 -2.01 6.72
CA VAL A 211 -3.11 -2.96 7.83
C VAL A 211 -2.13 -4.13 7.71
N LEU A 212 -1.95 -4.67 6.50
CA LEU A 212 -0.94 -5.70 6.25
C LEU A 212 0.46 -5.20 6.63
N ALA A 213 0.84 -3.98 6.24
CA ALA A 213 2.13 -3.42 6.58
C ALA A 213 2.33 -3.30 8.10
N TRP A 214 1.32 -2.84 8.87
CA TRP A 214 1.43 -2.79 10.33
C TRP A 214 1.65 -4.16 10.96
N LEU A 215 0.93 -5.19 10.49
CA LEU A 215 1.11 -6.56 10.96
C LEU A 215 2.51 -7.09 10.68
N GLU A 216 3.05 -6.82 9.48
CA GLU A 216 4.42 -7.23 9.13
C GLU A 216 5.48 -6.46 9.94
N LEU A 217 5.25 -5.18 10.24
CA LEU A 217 6.13 -4.41 11.14
C LEU A 217 6.05 -4.91 12.58
N ALA A 218 4.87 -5.27 13.07
CA ALA A 218 4.68 -5.86 14.39
C ALA A 218 5.45 -7.18 14.53
N GLU A 219 5.33 -8.10 13.55
CA GLU A 219 6.13 -9.34 13.54
C GLU A 219 7.63 -9.05 13.55
N ARG A 220 8.08 -8.05 12.79
CA ARG A 220 9.48 -7.66 12.73
C ARG A 220 10.04 -7.23 14.08
N VAL A 221 9.25 -6.53 14.90
CA VAL A 221 9.67 -6.12 16.25
C VAL A 221 9.38 -7.18 17.33
N GLY A 222 8.94 -8.37 16.92
CA GLY A 222 8.72 -9.52 17.81
C GLY A 222 7.37 -9.51 18.52
N LEU A 223 6.41 -8.70 18.06
CA LEU A 223 5.06 -8.74 18.59
C LEU A 223 4.30 -9.95 18.05
N PRO A 224 3.50 -10.64 18.88
CA PRO A 224 2.57 -11.66 18.40
C PRO A 224 1.48 -10.98 17.57
N VAL A 225 1.16 -11.55 16.41
CA VAL A 225 0.07 -11.08 15.57
C VAL A 225 -0.86 -12.21 15.20
N GLU A 226 -2.15 -11.91 15.11
CA GLU A 226 -3.14 -12.87 14.61
C GLU A 226 -2.91 -13.15 13.14
N ARG A 227 -3.11 -14.41 12.74
CA ARG A 227 -2.92 -14.83 11.35
C ARG A 227 -3.98 -14.20 10.43
N ASP A 228 -5.20 -14.04 10.92
CA ASP A 228 -6.34 -13.55 10.17
C ASP A 228 -6.93 -12.34 10.91
N SER A 229 -7.06 -11.21 10.21
CA SER A 229 -7.58 -9.97 10.79
C SER A 229 -8.47 -9.28 9.75
N PRO A 230 -9.53 -8.55 10.15
CA PRO A 230 -10.32 -7.83 9.17
C PRO A 230 -9.45 -6.85 8.36
N LEU A 231 -9.69 -6.78 7.04
CA LEU A 231 -8.85 -6.06 6.07
C LEU A 231 -7.43 -6.63 5.84
N ALA A 232 -7.03 -7.67 6.55
CA ALA A 232 -5.74 -8.36 6.36
C ALA A 232 -5.95 -9.88 6.42
N PRO A 233 -6.62 -10.46 5.41
CA PRO A 233 -6.96 -11.88 5.43
C PRO A 233 -5.70 -12.74 5.49
N GLY A 234 -5.74 -13.85 6.22
CA GLY A 234 -4.55 -14.69 6.43
C GLY A 234 -3.94 -15.26 5.14
N LEU A 235 -4.70 -15.30 4.03
CA LEU A 235 -4.21 -15.63 2.69
C LEU A 235 -3.22 -14.58 2.15
N ALA A 236 -3.45 -13.28 2.41
CA ALA A 236 -2.54 -12.19 2.04
C ALA A 236 -1.20 -12.22 2.79
N ARG A 237 -1.07 -13.13 3.76
CA ARG A 237 0.10 -13.30 4.62
C ARG A 237 0.75 -14.68 4.47
N GLN A 238 0.42 -15.41 3.39
CA GLN A 238 1.00 -16.72 3.09
C GLN A 238 2.25 -16.60 2.20
N PHE A 239 3.39 -16.32 2.82
CA PHE A 239 4.64 -16.03 2.10
C PHE A 239 5.38 -17.25 1.52
N ARG A 240 4.92 -18.49 1.79
CA ARG A 240 5.63 -19.72 1.38
C ARG A 240 5.82 -19.84 -0.13
N GLU A 241 4.89 -19.30 -0.90
CA GLU A 241 4.89 -19.37 -2.37
C GLU A 241 5.32 -18.04 -3.01
N MET A 242 5.74 -17.07 -2.21
CA MET A 242 6.09 -15.75 -2.70
C MET A 242 7.32 -15.80 -3.61
N ARG A 243 7.14 -15.31 -4.83
CA ARG A 243 8.22 -15.09 -5.80
C ARG A 243 8.14 -13.67 -6.32
N LEU A 244 9.08 -12.83 -5.90
CA LEU A 244 9.16 -11.47 -6.39
C LEU A 244 9.75 -11.46 -7.82
N PRO A 245 9.12 -10.74 -8.77
CA PRO A 245 9.62 -10.66 -10.13
C PRO A 245 10.85 -9.74 -10.23
N SER A 246 11.41 -9.58 -11.45
CA SER A 246 12.47 -8.61 -11.69
C SER A 246 12.04 -7.18 -11.28
N PRO A 247 12.95 -6.35 -10.72
CA PRO A 247 12.65 -4.95 -10.36
C PRO A 247 12.08 -4.10 -11.49
N ASP A 248 12.34 -4.42 -12.76
CA ASP A 248 11.81 -3.69 -13.92
C ASP A 248 10.51 -4.30 -14.49
N SER A 249 10.00 -5.39 -13.91
CA SER A 249 8.79 -6.08 -14.40
C SER A 249 7.50 -5.25 -14.32
N TRP A 250 7.51 -4.12 -13.59
CA TRP A 250 6.41 -3.16 -13.57
C TRP A 250 6.31 -2.34 -14.86
N ARG A 251 7.35 -2.33 -15.70
CA ARG A 251 7.34 -1.59 -16.96
C ARG A 251 6.60 -2.31 -18.09
N THR A 252 6.26 -3.58 -17.87
CA THR A 252 5.60 -4.44 -18.85
C THR A 252 4.33 -5.03 -18.25
N VAL A 253 3.24 -4.98 -19.01
CA VAL A 253 1.93 -5.51 -18.62
C VAL A 253 1.58 -6.59 -19.62
N GLU A 254 1.13 -7.75 -19.13
CA GLU A 254 0.60 -8.79 -19.99
C GLU A 254 -0.71 -8.31 -20.64
N PRO A 255 -0.92 -8.53 -21.95
CA PRO A 255 -2.11 -8.05 -22.63
C PRO A 255 -3.39 -8.59 -21.99
N ALA A 256 -4.20 -7.71 -21.38
CA ALA A 256 -5.45 -8.08 -20.72
C ALA A 256 -6.65 -8.08 -21.68
N ARG A 257 -6.48 -7.45 -22.84
CA ARG A 257 -7.49 -7.34 -23.91
C ARG A 257 -7.60 -8.59 -24.79
N ALA A 258 -6.62 -9.48 -24.75
CA ALA A 258 -6.64 -10.71 -25.53
C ALA A 258 -7.65 -11.70 -24.91
N PHE A 259 -8.78 -11.90 -25.56
CA PHE A 259 -9.54 -13.13 -25.37
C PHE A 259 -8.69 -14.26 -25.93
N GLU A 260 -8.15 -15.15 -25.08
CA GLU A 260 -8.00 -16.53 -25.53
C GLU A 260 -9.41 -17.01 -25.86
N LYS A 261 -9.74 -17.07 -27.16
CA LYS A 261 -10.90 -17.85 -27.59
C LYS A 261 -10.70 -19.25 -27.00
N PRO A 262 -11.66 -19.80 -26.25
CA PRO A 262 -11.58 -21.20 -25.86
C PRO A 262 -11.31 -22.01 -27.13
N PRO A 263 -10.46 -23.04 -27.09
CA PRO A 263 -10.31 -23.92 -28.23
C PRO A 263 -11.69 -24.40 -28.62
N VAL A 264 -12.09 -24.07 -29.85
CA VAL A 264 -13.31 -24.60 -30.45
C VAL A 264 -13.08 -26.11 -30.48
N ARG A 265 -13.74 -26.85 -29.59
CA ARG A 265 -13.71 -28.31 -29.66
C ARG A 265 -14.33 -28.70 -31.01
N PRO A 266 -13.64 -29.54 -31.82
CA PRO A 266 -14.15 -30.00 -33.10
C PRO A 266 -15.40 -30.86 -32.95
#